data_AF-A0A1A2T1J0-F1
#
_entry.id   AF-A0A1A2T1J0-F1
#
_cell.length_a   1.000
_cell.length_b   1.000
_cell.length_c   1.000
_cell.angle_alpha   90.00
_cell.angle_beta   90.00
_cell.angle_gamma   90.00
#
_symmetry.space_group_name_H-M   'P 1'
#
loop_
_entity.id
_entity.type
_entity.pdbx_description
1 polymer ?
#
loop_
_entity_poly.entity_id
_entity_poly.type
_entity_poly.pdbx_seq_one_letter_code
_entity_poly.pdbx_strand_id
1 'polypeptide(L)'
;MLVAACTRVVDGAATAGFGANRRVVQGVDVDAILLDQSRMRAITGAGEHLTIIPSMDGTSPVDIDALAQTAPRECRFIYAETATFGRDLEAFHKTTFQDPPDGALISEGAAAYRDADSARRAFGTLVGTVGACANGSSGQLYVGDWNADATSLHLRPGGCGRDYKILSVAMLEVTFCGFAQSVSDIVMTNISANVPR
;
A
#
# COMPACT_ATOMS: atom_id res chain seq x y z
N MET A 1 21.80 29.95 -53.00
CA MET A 1 22.45 28.82 -52.29
C MET A 1 21.34 27.98 -51.66
N LEU A 2 21.16 26.73 -52.09
CA LEU A 2 20.26 25.78 -51.42
C LEU A 2 21.09 24.90 -50.47
N VAL A 3 20.72 24.86 -49.20
CA VAL A 3 21.31 23.97 -48.21
C VAL A 3 20.62 22.62 -48.32
N ALA A 4 21.31 21.61 -48.84
CA ALA A 4 20.83 20.23 -48.84
C ALA A 4 21.13 19.60 -47.47
N ALA A 5 20.10 19.31 -46.68
CA ALA A 5 20.22 18.55 -45.43
C ALA A 5 19.78 17.10 -45.68
N CYS A 6 20.68 16.15 -45.48
CA CYS A 6 20.36 14.72 -45.53
C CYS A 6 19.79 14.29 -44.17
N THR A 7 18.51 13.94 -44.11
CA THR A 7 17.95 13.24 -42.96
C THR A 7 18.11 11.73 -43.19
N ARG A 8 18.80 11.05 -42.28
CA ARG A 8 18.84 9.58 -42.24
C ARG A 8 17.83 9.13 -41.19
N VAL A 9 16.85 8.33 -41.59
CA VAL A 9 15.94 7.66 -40.66
C VAL A 9 16.69 6.44 -40.13
N VAL A 10 16.86 6.37 -38.83
CA VAL A 10 17.41 5.19 -38.15
C VAL A 10 16.22 4.43 -37.61
N ASP A 11 16.02 3.20 -38.07
CA ASP A 11 15.01 2.32 -37.49
C ASP A 11 15.41 1.96 -36.06
N GLY A 12 14.62 2.44 -35.11
CA GLY A 12 14.72 2.09 -33.71
C GLY A 12 13.31 2.06 -33.13
N ALA A 13 12.94 0.94 -32.51
CA ALA A 13 11.71 0.90 -31.74
C ALA A 13 11.93 1.72 -30.46
N ALA A 14 11.14 2.76 -30.26
CA ALA A 14 11.13 3.48 -28.99
C ALA A 14 10.68 2.50 -27.89
N THR A 15 11.60 2.15 -27.00
CA THR A 15 11.25 1.41 -25.79
C THR A 15 10.74 2.39 -24.75
N ALA A 16 9.69 1.99 -24.04
CA ALA A 16 9.14 2.80 -22.97
C ALA A 16 10.22 3.01 -21.88
N GLY A 17 10.40 4.25 -21.43
CA GLY A 17 11.35 4.58 -20.37
C GLY A 17 11.00 3.88 -19.05
N PHE A 18 11.97 3.74 -18.16
CA PHE A 18 11.72 3.24 -16.79
C PHE A 18 10.66 4.14 -16.12
N GLY A 19 9.51 3.57 -15.73
CA GLY A 19 8.36 4.31 -15.21
C GLY A 19 7.26 4.70 -16.24
N ALA A 20 7.39 4.31 -17.51
CA ALA A 20 6.40 4.62 -18.55
C ALA A 20 5.03 3.91 -18.40
N ASN A 21 4.89 3.06 -17.38
CA ASN A 21 3.62 2.43 -16.98
C ASN A 21 2.99 3.10 -15.74
N ARG A 22 3.38 4.33 -15.37
CA ARG A 22 2.71 5.10 -14.31
C ARG A 22 1.25 5.32 -14.69
N ARG A 23 0.39 4.44 -14.19
CA ARG A 23 -1.02 4.44 -14.53
C ARG A 23 -1.74 5.38 -13.58
N VAL A 24 -1.93 6.60 -14.05
CA VAL A 24 -2.77 7.57 -13.36
C VAL A 24 -4.24 7.17 -13.53
N VAL A 25 -4.94 6.96 -12.43
CA VAL A 25 -6.34 6.53 -12.39
C VAL A 25 -7.17 7.66 -11.82
N GLN A 26 -7.98 8.30 -12.66
CA GLN A 26 -8.82 9.46 -12.25
C GLN A 26 -8.01 10.54 -11.50
N GLY A 27 -6.79 10.82 -11.96
CA GLY A 27 -5.87 11.78 -11.34
C GLY A 27 -4.98 11.20 -10.22
N VAL A 28 -5.30 10.03 -9.67
CA VAL A 28 -4.50 9.38 -8.64
C VAL A 28 -3.33 8.62 -9.26
N ASP A 29 -2.13 8.90 -8.77
CA ASP A 29 -0.90 8.23 -9.16
C ASP A 29 -0.27 7.58 -7.92
N VAL A 30 -0.36 6.25 -7.82
CA VAL A 30 0.00 5.52 -6.59
C VAL A 30 1.47 5.71 -6.21
N ASP A 31 2.36 5.83 -7.19
CA ASP A 31 3.80 6.02 -6.94
C ASP A 31 4.10 7.44 -6.40
N ALA A 32 3.27 8.42 -6.76
CA ALA A 32 3.48 9.82 -6.39
C ALA A 32 2.80 10.22 -5.07
N ILE A 33 1.81 9.45 -4.60
CA ILE A 33 1.13 9.75 -3.33
C ILE A 33 1.82 9.14 -2.11
N LEU A 34 2.54 8.03 -2.29
CA LEU A 34 3.35 7.41 -1.23
C LEU A 34 4.56 8.29 -0.89
N LEU A 35 5.09 8.10 0.32
CA LEU A 35 6.16 8.91 0.85
C LEU A 35 7.52 8.34 0.45
N ASP A 36 8.45 9.22 0.12
CA ASP A 36 9.83 8.78 -0.08
C ASP A 36 10.48 8.41 1.27
N GLN A 37 11.59 7.69 1.20
CA GLN A 37 12.34 7.26 2.38
C GLN A 37 12.76 8.44 3.26
N SER A 38 13.09 9.60 2.69
CA SER A 38 13.51 10.76 3.47
C SER A 38 12.37 11.30 4.34
N ARG A 39 11.14 11.31 3.81
CA ARG A 39 9.94 11.69 4.54
C ARG A 39 9.58 10.65 5.59
N MET A 40 9.65 9.37 5.25
CA MET A 40 9.41 8.28 6.20
C MET A 40 10.37 8.34 7.39
N ARG A 41 11.66 8.58 7.14
CA ARG A 41 12.68 8.80 8.19
C ARG A 41 12.34 9.96 9.13
N ALA A 42 11.88 11.07 8.56
CA ALA A 42 11.50 12.24 9.34
C ALA A 42 10.28 11.97 10.23
N ILE A 43 9.32 11.14 9.77
CA ILE A 43 8.11 10.80 10.52
C ILE A 43 8.40 9.77 11.60
N THR A 44 9.17 8.73 11.31
CA THR A 44 9.48 7.65 12.26
C THR A 44 10.50 8.08 13.32
N GLY A 45 11.37 9.05 13.02
CA GLY A 45 12.48 9.44 13.88
C GLY A 45 13.68 8.48 13.83
N ALA A 46 13.62 7.42 13.02
CA ALA A 46 14.66 6.38 12.92
C ALA A 46 15.90 6.81 12.11
N GLY A 47 15.86 7.96 11.43
CA GLY A 47 17.00 8.50 10.70
C GLY A 47 17.57 7.53 9.65
N GLU A 48 18.88 7.45 9.51
CA GLU A 48 19.52 6.57 8.51
C GLU A 48 19.27 5.07 8.71
N HIS A 49 18.77 4.66 9.89
CA HIS A 49 18.45 3.26 10.16
C HIS A 49 17.18 2.79 9.46
N LEU A 50 16.25 3.71 9.16
CA LEU A 50 15.07 3.38 8.37
C LEU A 50 15.48 3.17 6.91
N THR A 51 15.37 1.93 6.45
CA THR A 51 15.74 1.53 5.09
C THR A 51 14.60 0.77 4.43
N ILE A 52 14.43 0.95 3.12
CA ILE A 52 13.49 0.14 2.33
C ILE A 52 14.01 -1.29 2.30
N ILE A 53 13.13 -2.27 2.46
CA ILE A 53 13.42 -3.68 2.19
C ILE A 53 13.23 -3.88 0.68
N PRO A 54 14.29 -4.04 -0.12
CA PRO A 54 14.16 -3.97 -1.59
C PRO A 54 13.23 -5.04 -2.19
N SER A 55 13.09 -6.20 -1.53
CA SER A 55 12.17 -7.27 -1.95
C SER A 55 10.70 -7.00 -1.59
N MET A 56 10.41 -5.93 -0.85
CA MET A 56 9.08 -5.53 -0.39
C MET A 56 8.74 -4.10 -0.85
N ASP A 57 9.34 -3.68 -1.95
CA ASP A 57 8.95 -2.50 -2.73
C ASP A 57 8.34 -3.03 -4.05
N GLY A 58 7.01 -3.06 -4.10
CA GLY A 58 6.26 -3.82 -5.10
C GLY A 58 5.14 -3.03 -5.74
N THR A 59 5.03 -3.11 -7.07
CA THR A 59 3.98 -2.48 -7.88
C THR A 59 2.85 -3.44 -8.27
N SER A 60 2.78 -4.59 -7.60
CA SER A 60 1.70 -5.56 -7.75
C SER A 60 1.44 -6.26 -6.42
N PRO A 61 0.19 -6.60 -6.09
CA PRO A 61 -0.13 -7.33 -4.86
C PRO A 61 0.60 -8.67 -4.81
N VAL A 62 1.16 -8.98 -3.65
CA VAL A 62 1.86 -10.23 -3.37
C VAL A 62 1.08 -11.02 -2.33
N ASP A 63 0.81 -12.28 -2.64
CA ASP A 63 0.29 -13.25 -1.67
C ASP A 63 1.44 -14.16 -1.21
N ILE A 64 1.65 -14.24 0.10
CA ILE A 64 2.65 -15.12 0.70
C ILE A 64 1.95 -16.44 1.06
N ASP A 65 1.72 -17.28 0.05
CA ASP A 65 0.92 -18.52 0.17
C ASP A 65 1.37 -19.42 1.33
N ALA A 66 2.69 -19.57 1.52
CA ALA A 66 3.25 -20.38 2.59
C ALA A 66 2.85 -19.89 3.99
N LEU A 67 2.74 -18.57 4.19
CA LEU A 67 2.27 -17.98 5.45
C LEU A 67 0.74 -17.96 5.53
N ALA A 68 0.05 -17.66 4.43
CA ALA A 68 -1.41 -17.69 4.38
C ALA A 68 -1.98 -19.07 4.76
N GLN A 69 -1.28 -20.15 4.43
CA GLN A 69 -1.68 -21.52 4.79
C GLN A 69 -1.57 -21.83 6.29
N THR A 70 -0.83 -21.04 7.06
CA THR A 70 -0.72 -21.22 8.53
C THR A 70 -1.84 -20.52 9.30
N ALA A 71 -2.61 -19.65 8.64
CA ALA A 71 -3.73 -18.93 9.23
C ALA A 71 -5.09 -19.56 8.86
N PRO A 72 -6.12 -19.42 9.73
CA PRO A 72 -7.52 -19.68 9.37
C PRO A 72 -7.91 -18.92 8.11
N ARG A 73 -8.82 -19.50 7.32
CA ARG A 73 -9.16 -18.99 5.98
C ARG A 73 -9.57 -17.53 6.00
N GLU A 74 -10.36 -17.15 6.99
CA GLU A 74 -10.87 -15.81 7.25
C GLU A 74 -9.77 -14.80 7.61
N CYS A 75 -8.65 -15.24 8.17
CA CYS A 75 -7.54 -14.39 8.62
C CYS A 75 -6.39 -14.29 7.60
N ARG A 76 -6.50 -14.94 6.44
CA ARG A 76 -5.42 -14.99 5.43
C ARG A 76 -5.06 -13.64 4.83
N PHE A 77 -5.94 -12.64 4.92
CA PHE A 77 -5.69 -11.27 4.43
C PHE A 77 -4.44 -10.62 5.06
N ILE A 78 -3.98 -11.12 6.21
CA ILE A 78 -2.72 -10.68 6.83
C ILE A 78 -1.50 -11.00 5.94
N TYR A 79 -1.56 -12.09 5.17
CA TYR A 79 -0.47 -12.57 4.32
C TYR A 79 -0.79 -12.54 2.82
N ALA A 80 -2.01 -12.16 2.46
CA ALA A 80 -2.50 -12.16 1.09
C ALA A 80 -3.04 -10.76 0.73
N GLU A 81 -2.25 -10.02 -0.04
CA GLU A 81 -2.62 -8.69 -0.50
C GLU A 81 -3.80 -8.73 -1.46
N THR A 82 -3.97 -9.81 -2.24
CA THR A 82 -5.16 -9.95 -3.09
C THR A 82 -6.44 -10.19 -2.27
N ALA A 83 -6.32 -10.71 -1.05
CA ALA A 83 -7.45 -10.78 -0.11
C ALA A 83 -7.71 -9.44 0.60
N THR A 84 -6.73 -8.52 0.58
CA THR A 84 -6.85 -7.17 1.16
C THR A 84 -7.40 -6.16 0.15
N PHE A 85 -6.77 -6.06 -1.03
CA PHE A 85 -7.06 -5.07 -2.07
C PHE A 85 -7.95 -5.62 -3.19
N GLY A 86 -8.22 -6.93 -3.22
CA GLY A 86 -8.88 -7.57 -4.35
C GLY A 86 -7.96 -7.73 -5.56
N ARG A 87 -8.55 -8.10 -6.70
CA ARG A 87 -7.84 -8.30 -7.98
C ARG A 87 -8.21 -7.29 -9.06
N ASP A 88 -9.30 -6.56 -8.86
CA ASP A 88 -9.83 -5.60 -9.84
C ASP A 88 -9.29 -4.19 -9.61
N LEU A 89 -7.95 -4.09 -9.51
CA LEU A 89 -7.21 -2.86 -9.29
C LEU A 89 -6.51 -2.42 -10.57
N GLU A 90 -6.43 -1.10 -10.76
CA GLU A 90 -5.85 -0.50 -11.96
C GLU A 90 -4.38 -0.13 -11.76
N ALA A 91 -3.99 0.21 -10.53
CA ALA A 91 -2.61 0.43 -10.12
C ALA A 91 -2.43 0.04 -8.64
N PHE A 92 -1.22 -0.36 -8.29
CA PHE A 92 -0.83 -0.71 -6.91
C PHE A 92 0.63 -0.34 -6.69
N HIS A 93 0.96 0.17 -5.50
CA HIS A 93 2.32 0.31 -5.02
C HIS A 93 2.33 0.10 -3.51
N LYS A 94 3.29 -0.65 -2.99
CA LYS A 94 3.52 -0.79 -1.57
C LYS A 94 5.01 -0.91 -1.29
N THR A 95 5.45 -0.19 -0.26
CA THR A 95 6.84 -0.14 0.18
C THR A 95 6.92 -0.49 1.65
N THR A 96 7.79 -1.43 2.01
CA THR A 96 8.12 -1.74 3.41
C THR A 96 9.48 -1.18 3.79
N PHE A 97 9.51 -0.55 4.95
CA PHE A 97 10.69 -0.01 5.61
C PHE A 97 10.97 -0.79 6.90
N GLN A 98 12.25 -0.99 7.19
CA GLN A 98 12.74 -1.60 8.43
C GLN A 98 13.64 -0.64 9.19
N ASP A 99 13.59 -0.74 10.51
CA ASP A 99 14.52 -0.14 11.46
C ASP A 99 15.10 -1.25 12.35
N PRO A 100 16.20 -1.89 11.93
CA PRO A 100 16.74 -3.06 12.62
C PRO A 100 17.16 -2.84 14.08
N PRO A 101 17.77 -1.69 14.48
CA PRO A 101 18.08 -1.40 15.87
C PRO A 101 16.89 -1.54 16.83
N ASP A 102 15.71 -1.07 16.42
CA ASP A 102 14.48 -1.12 17.23
C ASP A 102 13.60 -2.32 16.89
N GLY A 103 14.04 -3.19 15.96
CA GLY A 103 13.26 -4.33 15.49
C GLY A 103 11.91 -3.93 14.88
N ALA A 104 11.81 -2.70 14.35
CA ALA A 104 10.57 -2.10 13.91
C ALA A 104 10.40 -2.18 12.39
N LEU A 105 9.15 -2.22 11.95
CA LEU A 105 8.76 -2.30 10.55
C LEU A 105 7.59 -1.35 10.31
N ILE A 106 7.58 -0.67 9.17
CA ILE A 106 6.43 0.10 8.70
C ILE A 106 6.30 -0.05 7.19
N SER A 107 5.09 -0.26 6.70
CA SER A 107 4.77 -0.32 5.29
C SER A 107 3.69 0.69 4.97
N GLU A 108 3.82 1.33 3.82
CA GLU A 108 2.75 2.11 3.21
C GLU A 108 2.36 1.49 1.88
N GLY A 109 1.07 1.47 1.57
CA GLY A 109 0.55 0.93 0.33
C GLY A 109 -0.62 1.73 -0.21
N ALA A 110 -0.77 1.73 -1.52
CA ALA A 110 -1.87 2.36 -2.23
C ALA A 110 -2.33 1.45 -3.37
N ALA A 111 -3.65 1.24 -3.44
CA ALA A 111 -4.32 0.64 -4.58
C ALA A 111 -5.28 1.66 -5.19
N ALA A 112 -5.23 1.84 -6.52
CA ALA A 112 -6.19 2.65 -7.26
C ALA A 112 -7.14 1.77 -8.07
N TYR A 113 -8.42 2.12 -8.04
CA TYR A 113 -9.51 1.39 -8.69
C TYR A 113 -10.12 2.22 -9.83
N ARG A 114 -10.81 1.56 -10.76
CA ARG A 114 -11.43 2.23 -11.92
C ARG A 114 -12.37 3.40 -11.56
N ASP A 115 -13.08 3.28 -10.44
CA ASP A 115 -14.05 4.25 -9.93
C ASP A 115 -14.23 4.13 -8.40
N ALA A 116 -14.83 5.14 -7.80
CA ALA A 116 -15.01 5.23 -6.35
C ALA A 116 -15.89 4.10 -5.80
N ASP A 117 -16.85 3.61 -6.58
CA ASP A 117 -17.69 2.49 -6.15
C ASP A 117 -16.92 1.17 -6.10
N SER A 118 -15.95 0.99 -6.99
CA SER A 118 -15.03 -0.16 -6.96
C SER A 118 -14.13 -0.10 -5.73
N ALA A 119 -13.58 1.07 -5.40
CA ALA A 119 -12.81 1.28 -4.18
C ALA A 119 -13.64 0.99 -2.92
N ARG A 120 -14.88 1.50 -2.85
CA ARG A 120 -15.81 1.24 -1.74
C ARG A 120 -16.18 -0.23 -1.61
N ARG A 121 -16.42 -0.94 -2.73
CA ARG A 121 -16.70 -2.38 -2.71
C ARG A 121 -15.52 -3.20 -2.21
N ALA A 122 -14.31 -2.89 -2.68
CA ALA A 122 -13.09 -3.53 -2.19
C ALA A 122 -12.92 -3.30 -0.68
N PHE A 123 -13.11 -2.05 -0.23
CA PHE A 123 -13.04 -1.69 1.19
C PHE A 123 -14.08 -2.42 2.04
N GLY A 124 -15.35 -2.45 1.61
CA GLY A 124 -16.40 -3.18 2.30
C GLY A 124 -16.13 -4.69 2.37
N THR A 125 -15.51 -5.25 1.32
CA THR A 125 -15.07 -6.66 1.30
C THR A 125 -13.96 -6.92 2.33
N LEU A 126 -12.99 -6.00 2.44
CA LEU A 126 -11.94 -6.06 3.45
C LEU A 126 -12.54 -5.97 4.87
N VAL A 127 -13.42 -5.00 5.13
CA VAL A 127 -14.10 -4.86 6.44
C VAL A 127 -14.86 -6.13 6.80
N GLY A 128 -15.59 -6.73 5.86
CA GLY A 128 -16.28 -8.00 6.07
C GLY A 128 -15.33 -9.16 6.37
N THR A 129 -14.17 -9.22 5.69
CA THR A 129 -13.13 -10.22 5.91
C THR A 129 -12.50 -10.09 7.30
N VAL A 130 -12.18 -8.86 7.72
CA VAL A 130 -11.68 -8.55 9.06
C VAL A 130 -12.70 -8.95 10.12
N GLY A 131 -13.97 -8.59 9.95
CA GLY A 131 -15.04 -8.97 10.87
C GLY A 131 -15.20 -10.49 10.99
N ALA A 132 -15.09 -11.23 9.88
CA ALA A 132 -15.13 -12.68 9.89
C ALA A 132 -13.95 -13.29 10.68
N CYS A 133 -12.73 -12.78 10.45
CA CYS A 133 -11.55 -13.20 11.22
C CYS A 133 -11.66 -12.85 12.70
N ALA A 134 -12.11 -11.64 13.03
CA ALA A 134 -12.26 -11.16 14.40
C ALA A 134 -13.25 -12.00 15.21
N ASN A 135 -14.32 -12.47 14.58
CA ASN A 135 -15.32 -13.33 15.21
C ASN A 135 -14.88 -14.80 15.35
N GLY A 136 -13.77 -15.19 14.71
CA GLY A 136 -13.19 -16.53 14.79
C GLY A 136 -12.34 -16.73 16.05
N SER A 137 -11.97 -17.98 16.33
CA SER A 137 -11.15 -18.34 17.51
C SER A 137 -9.74 -17.73 17.51
N SER A 138 -9.26 -17.29 16.35
CA SER A 138 -7.95 -16.65 16.18
C SER A 138 -8.04 -15.13 15.99
N GLY A 139 -9.23 -14.53 16.14
CA GLY A 139 -9.44 -13.09 15.92
C GLY A 139 -8.53 -12.20 16.75
N GLN A 140 -8.33 -12.53 18.03
CA GLN A 140 -7.43 -11.76 18.90
C GLN A 140 -5.97 -11.76 18.41
N LEU A 141 -5.51 -12.83 17.78
CA LEU A 141 -4.15 -12.97 17.30
C LEU A 141 -3.90 -12.16 16.01
N TYR A 142 -4.85 -12.22 15.07
CA TYR A 142 -4.66 -11.65 13.72
C TYR A 142 -5.29 -10.26 13.54
N VAL A 143 -6.32 -9.93 14.33
CA VAL A 143 -7.04 -8.64 14.25
C VAL A 143 -6.82 -7.80 15.50
N GLY A 144 -6.87 -8.42 16.68
CA GLY A 144 -6.85 -7.71 17.96
C GLY A 144 -8.02 -6.74 18.07
N ASP A 145 -7.78 -5.58 18.69
CA ASP A 145 -8.77 -4.50 18.72
C ASP A 145 -8.96 -3.94 17.31
N TRP A 146 -10.20 -3.75 16.89
CA TRP A 146 -10.50 -3.19 15.58
C TRP A 146 -11.74 -2.34 15.57
N ASN A 147 -11.78 -1.38 14.66
CA ASN A 147 -12.94 -0.57 14.37
C ASN A 147 -12.95 -0.20 12.89
N ALA A 148 -14.16 -0.01 12.36
CA ALA A 148 -14.36 0.45 11.00
C ALA A 148 -15.47 1.49 10.94
N ASP A 149 -15.32 2.45 10.04
CA ASP A 149 -16.38 3.34 9.58
C ASP A 149 -16.56 3.22 8.06
N ALA A 150 -17.27 4.16 7.44
CA ALA A 150 -17.54 4.13 6.00
C ALA A 150 -16.27 4.24 5.12
N THR A 151 -15.16 4.74 5.68
CA THR A 151 -13.94 5.09 4.97
C THR A 151 -12.65 4.69 5.65
N SER A 152 -12.67 4.33 6.94
CA SER A 152 -11.50 3.96 7.73
C SER A 152 -11.67 2.60 8.39
N LEU A 153 -10.58 1.87 8.53
CA LEU A 153 -10.52 0.59 9.22
C LEU A 153 -9.18 0.50 9.94
N HIS A 154 -9.21 0.14 11.21
CA HIS A 154 -8.02 -0.01 12.04
C HIS A 154 -8.02 -1.37 12.72
N LEU A 155 -6.85 -1.99 12.80
CA LEU A 155 -6.61 -3.27 13.47
C LEU A 155 -5.38 -3.13 14.39
N ARG A 156 -5.41 -3.77 15.56
CA ARG A 156 -4.32 -3.73 16.56
C ARG A 156 -3.94 -5.15 17.02
N PRO A 157 -3.40 -5.99 16.12
CA PRO A 157 -2.91 -7.31 16.52
C PRO A 157 -1.57 -7.19 17.27
N GLY A 158 -1.59 -7.49 18.57
CA GLY A 158 -0.38 -7.53 19.40
C GLY A 158 0.36 -6.19 19.43
N GLY A 159 1.66 -6.20 19.10
CA GLY A 159 2.52 -5.01 19.04
C GLY A 159 2.54 -4.31 17.67
N CYS A 160 1.56 -4.61 16.82
CA CYS A 160 1.45 -4.09 15.47
C CYS A 160 0.10 -3.40 15.25
N GLY A 161 0.01 -2.63 14.17
CA GLY A 161 -1.23 -2.06 13.67
C GLY A 161 -1.33 -2.13 12.15
N ARG A 162 -2.56 -2.17 11.65
CA ARG A 162 -2.87 -1.99 10.22
C ARG A 162 -4.00 -0.99 10.11
N ASP A 163 -3.75 0.09 9.41
CA ASP A 163 -4.69 1.19 9.19
C ASP A 163 -5.00 1.29 7.71
N TYR A 164 -6.28 1.41 7.39
CA TYR A 164 -6.78 1.52 6.04
C TYR A 164 -7.63 2.76 5.90
N LYS A 165 -7.56 3.38 4.72
CA LYS A 165 -8.42 4.50 4.39
C LYS A 165 -8.77 4.50 2.91
N ILE A 166 -10.03 4.77 2.58
CA ILE A 166 -10.42 5.06 1.20
C ILE A 166 -10.61 6.56 0.97
N LEU A 167 -10.17 7.03 -0.19
CA LEU A 167 -10.33 8.40 -0.65
C LEU A 167 -10.46 8.43 -2.17
N SER A 168 -11.57 8.97 -2.68
CA SER A 168 -11.90 8.95 -4.11
C SER A 168 -11.85 7.52 -4.69
N VAL A 169 -10.89 7.24 -5.58
CA VAL A 169 -10.65 5.93 -6.21
C VAL A 169 -9.51 5.15 -5.58
N ALA A 170 -8.94 5.61 -4.47
CA ALA A 170 -7.79 4.99 -3.82
C ALA A 170 -8.16 4.31 -2.51
N MET A 171 -7.49 3.19 -2.21
CA MET A 171 -7.40 2.60 -0.88
C MET A 171 -5.94 2.64 -0.42
N LEU A 172 -5.72 3.24 0.74
CA LEU A 172 -4.43 3.39 1.39
C LEU A 172 -4.32 2.37 2.52
N GLU A 173 -3.13 1.82 2.73
CA GLU A 173 -2.76 0.97 3.86
C GLU A 173 -1.51 1.55 4.53
N VAL A 174 -1.51 1.58 5.87
CA VAL A 174 -0.29 1.69 6.68
C VAL A 174 -0.24 0.51 7.64
N THR A 175 0.78 -0.35 7.51
CA THR A 175 1.02 -1.47 8.42
C THR A 175 2.27 -1.16 9.23
N PHE A 176 2.25 -1.29 10.55
CA PHE A 176 3.41 -0.98 11.39
C PHE A 176 3.55 -1.95 12.56
N CYS A 177 4.78 -2.19 12.99
CA CYS A 177 5.15 -3.00 14.14
C CYS A 177 6.33 -2.32 14.85
N GLY A 178 6.30 -2.22 16.17
CA GLY A 178 7.37 -1.58 16.95
C GLY A 178 7.38 -0.05 16.91
N PHE A 179 6.55 0.58 16.07
CA PHE A 179 6.32 2.03 16.07
C PHE A 179 5.07 2.41 16.87
N ALA A 180 5.05 3.63 17.43
CA ALA A 180 3.86 4.19 18.06
C ALA A 180 2.75 4.46 17.03
N GLN A 181 1.49 4.37 17.45
CA GLN A 181 0.34 4.63 16.58
C GLN A 181 0.39 6.02 15.91
N SER A 182 0.91 7.03 16.62
CA SER A 182 1.05 8.39 16.08
C SER A 182 1.90 8.45 14.80
N VAL A 183 2.87 7.54 14.63
CA VAL A 183 3.68 7.44 13.40
C VAL A 183 2.77 7.04 12.23
N SER A 184 1.94 6.01 12.42
CA SER A 184 0.97 5.57 11.40
C SER A 184 -0.03 6.67 11.04
N ASP A 185 -0.55 7.38 12.05
CA ASP A 185 -1.50 8.48 11.84
C ASP A 185 -0.88 9.61 11.00
N ILE A 186 0.40 9.94 11.24
CA ILE A 186 1.13 10.96 10.47
C ILE A 186 1.38 10.47 9.04
N VAL A 187 1.82 9.22 8.84
CA VAL A 187 2.02 8.64 7.50
C VAL A 187 0.70 8.67 6.71
N MET A 188 -0.37 8.12 7.27
CA MET A 188 -1.70 8.09 6.65
C MET A 188 -2.19 9.50 6.29
N THR A 189 -1.96 10.48 7.17
CA THR A 189 -2.30 11.89 6.92
C THR A 189 -1.52 12.47 5.74
N ASN A 190 -0.22 12.20 5.64
CA ASN A 190 0.63 12.73 4.56
C ASN A 190 0.28 12.08 3.21
N ILE A 191 0.10 10.76 3.15
CA ILE A 191 -0.32 10.08 1.92
C ILE A 191 -1.70 10.57 1.48
N SER A 192 -2.65 10.67 2.41
CA SER A 192 -4.00 11.20 2.10
C SER A 192 -3.96 12.62 1.54
N ALA A 193 -3.03 13.46 2.00
CA ALA A 193 -2.89 14.84 1.53
C ALA A 193 -2.35 14.93 0.09
N ASN A 194 -1.66 13.89 -0.39
CA ASN A 194 -1.15 13.81 -1.76
C ASN A 194 -2.22 13.33 -2.76
N VAL A 195 -3.34 12.77 -2.29
CA VAL A 195 -4.44 12.32 -3.16
C VAL A 195 -5.20 13.53 -3.70
N PRO A 196 -5.38 13.67 -5.03
CA PRO A 196 -6.14 14.76 -5.61
C PRO A 196 -7.60 14.79 -5.13
N ARG A 197 -8.12 16.01 -4.94
CA ARG A 197 -9.52 16.27 -4.55
C ARG A 197 -10.44 16.37 -5.74
#